data_AF-A0A353X0B5-F1
#
_entry.id   AF-A0A353X0B5-F1
#
_cell.length_a   1.000
_cell.length_b   1.000
_cell.length_c   1.000
_cell.angle_alpha   90.00
_cell.angle_beta   90.00
_cell.angle_gamma   90.00
#
_symmetry.space_group_name_H-M   'P 1'
#
loop_
_entity.id
_entity.type
_entity.pdbx_description
1 polymer ?
#
loop_
_entity_poly.entity_id
_entity_poly.type
_entity_poly.pdbx_seq_one_letter_code
_entity_poly.pdbx_strand_id
1 'polypeptide(L)'
;MRKVSIFFLLTLFASAFWWTACKKTAQRQKVSTDSLHQQLQVMNDSVANAWQEMIADDDEKHAFMKRLLLEVAYTGNFDSAEYKAYMQKIKTLQDMRYTQLGLVDSDGIDRYDSATLTLTRQLTEYAEGHPEYEKFGLMKELVEDINAKNGMILLQRVHYDGFVKDRNAFIEANRDLLDPKNARYGLKKLPIFELPS
;
A
#
# COMPACT_ATOMS: atom_id res chain seq x y z
N MET A 1 -4.44 64.11 -55.30
CA MET A 1 -5.12 62.96 -54.66
C MET A 1 -4.16 61.76 -54.59
N ARG A 2 -4.23 60.96 -53.52
CA ARG A 2 -3.54 59.66 -53.27
C ARG A 2 -2.07 59.69 -52.80
N LYS A 3 -1.79 59.87 -51.50
CA LYS A 3 -0.59 59.33 -50.79
C LYS A 3 -0.75 59.22 -49.25
N VAL A 4 -1.89 58.71 -48.74
CA VAL A 4 -2.07 58.54 -47.27
C VAL A 4 -2.51 57.12 -46.85
N SER A 5 -2.85 56.20 -47.76
CA SER A 5 -3.49 54.93 -47.39
C SER A 5 -2.58 53.72 -47.12
N ILE A 6 -1.25 53.86 -47.09
CA ILE A 6 -0.36 52.67 -46.99
C ILE A 6 0.21 52.44 -45.56
N PHE A 7 0.26 53.47 -44.71
CA PHE A 7 0.84 53.32 -43.36
C PHE A 7 -0.11 52.72 -42.29
N PHE A 8 -1.42 52.67 -42.55
CA PHE A 8 -2.41 52.15 -41.60
C PHE A 8 -2.69 50.63 -41.71
N LEU A 9 -2.18 49.98 -42.77
CA LEU A 9 -2.42 48.55 -43.04
C LEU A 9 -1.28 47.63 -42.54
N LEU A 10 -0.13 48.20 -42.19
CA LEU A 10 1.03 47.46 -41.66
C LEU A 10 1.06 47.37 -40.13
N THR A 11 0.33 48.24 -39.41
CA THR A 11 0.24 48.19 -37.94
C THR A 11 -0.85 47.23 -37.42
N LEU A 12 -1.79 46.83 -38.27
CA LEU A 12 -2.90 45.92 -37.92
C LEU A 12 -2.54 44.42 -37.99
N PHE A 13 -1.42 44.06 -38.63
CA PHE A 13 -0.95 42.67 -38.70
C PHE A 13 0.03 42.29 -37.57
N ALA A 14 0.64 43.26 -36.89
CA ALA A 14 1.60 43.00 -35.82
C ALA A 14 0.95 42.60 -34.48
N SER A 15 -0.31 42.95 -34.24
CA SER A 15 -1.03 42.61 -32.99
C SER A 15 -1.68 41.22 -33.01
N ALA A 16 -1.94 40.64 -34.19
CA ALA A 16 -2.54 39.31 -34.31
C ALA A 16 -1.56 38.14 -34.03
N PHE A 17 -0.25 38.40 -34.10
CA PHE A 17 0.77 37.37 -33.85
C PHE A 17 1.05 37.13 -32.36
N TRP A 18 0.71 38.06 -31.47
CA TRP A 18 0.97 37.91 -30.04
C TRP A 18 -0.09 37.07 -29.32
N TRP A 19 -1.33 37.05 -29.80
CA TRP A 19 -2.42 36.29 -29.18
C TRP A 19 -2.36 34.78 -29.46
N THR A 20 -1.72 34.35 -30.55
CA THR A 20 -1.61 32.93 -30.89
C THR A 20 -0.47 32.22 -30.15
N ALA A 21 0.60 32.94 -29.77
CA ALA A 21 1.73 32.40 -29.02
C ALA A 21 1.37 32.08 -27.55
N CYS A 22 0.58 32.93 -26.88
CA CYS A 22 0.11 32.67 -25.52
C CYS A 22 -0.80 31.44 -25.42
N LYS A 23 -1.71 31.23 -26.38
CA LYS A 23 -2.61 30.07 -26.37
C LYS A 23 -1.87 28.74 -26.52
N LYS A 24 -0.87 28.66 -27.39
CA LYS A 24 -0.06 27.44 -27.56
C LYS A 24 0.74 27.09 -26.32
N THR A 25 1.29 28.10 -25.64
CA THR A 25 2.09 27.91 -24.41
C THR A 25 1.21 27.43 -23.26
N ALA A 26 0.05 28.06 -23.03
CA ALA A 26 -0.90 27.65 -22.00
C ALA A 26 -1.46 26.23 -22.25
N GLN A 27 -1.76 25.89 -23.51
CA GLN A 27 -2.24 24.54 -23.85
C GLN A 27 -1.16 23.47 -23.69
N ARG A 28 0.10 23.77 -24.06
CA ARG A 28 1.23 22.85 -23.85
C ARG A 28 1.52 22.65 -22.35
N GLN A 29 1.47 23.72 -21.56
CA GLN A 29 1.64 23.66 -20.11
C GLN A 29 0.52 22.83 -19.47
N LYS A 30 -0.74 23.05 -19.88
CA LYS A 30 -1.88 22.26 -19.39
C LYS A 30 -1.72 20.76 -19.70
N VAL A 31 -1.36 20.40 -20.94
CA VAL A 31 -1.10 18.99 -21.31
C VAL A 31 0.05 18.39 -20.51
N SER A 32 1.10 19.18 -20.21
CA SER A 32 2.20 18.75 -19.34
C SER A 32 1.71 18.46 -17.92
N THR A 33 0.90 19.33 -17.33
CA THR A 33 0.34 19.14 -15.99
C THR A 33 -0.65 17.97 -15.93
N ASP A 34 -1.49 17.81 -16.96
CA ASP A 34 -2.42 16.68 -17.07
C ASP A 34 -1.65 15.35 -17.12
N SER A 35 -0.52 15.30 -17.85
CA SER A 35 0.36 14.13 -17.89
C SER A 35 0.99 13.81 -16.53
N LEU A 36 1.42 14.83 -15.77
CA LEU A 36 1.94 14.64 -14.42
C LEU A 36 0.88 14.10 -13.46
N HIS A 37 -0.35 14.59 -13.56
CA HIS A 37 -1.46 14.07 -12.76
C HIS A 37 -1.81 12.62 -13.10
N GLN A 38 -1.76 12.24 -14.38
CA GLN A 38 -1.97 10.86 -14.79
C GLN A 38 -0.86 9.94 -14.25
N GLN A 39 0.40 10.36 -14.32
CA GLN A 39 1.51 9.58 -13.75
C GLN A 39 1.38 9.42 -12.23
N LEU A 40 1.04 10.49 -11.51
CA LEU A 40 0.79 10.42 -10.08
C LEU A 40 -0.38 9.50 -9.74
N GLN A 41 -1.43 9.48 -10.58
CA GLN A 41 -2.53 8.55 -10.39
C GLN A 41 -2.07 7.10 -10.53
N VAL A 42 -1.29 6.77 -11.56
CA VAL A 42 -0.73 5.42 -11.73
C VAL A 42 0.11 5.03 -10.51
N MET A 43 0.93 5.93 -9.98
CA MET A 43 1.72 5.67 -8.77
C MET A 43 0.84 5.47 -7.52
N ASN A 44 -0.24 6.24 -7.37
CA ASN A 44 -1.21 6.04 -6.29
C ASN A 44 -1.86 4.67 -6.39
N ASP A 45 -2.25 4.25 -7.59
CA ASP A 45 -2.86 2.94 -7.85
C ASP A 45 -1.87 1.81 -7.53
N SER A 46 -0.59 1.94 -7.91
CA SER A 46 0.46 0.96 -7.55
C SER A 46 0.65 0.84 -6.04
N VAL A 47 0.72 1.97 -5.32
CA VAL A 47 0.83 1.95 -3.86
C VAL A 47 -0.40 1.32 -3.21
N ALA A 48 -1.61 1.65 -3.70
CA ALA A 48 -2.85 1.10 -3.18
C ALA A 48 -2.92 -0.42 -3.39
N ASN A 49 -2.55 -0.90 -4.58
CA ASN A 49 -2.54 -2.33 -4.90
C ASN A 49 -1.53 -3.08 -4.02
N ALA A 50 -0.29 -2.60 -3.90
CA ALA A 50 0.73 -3.24 -3.05
C ALA A 50 0.29 -3.30 -1.57
N TRP A 51 -0.34 -2.22 -1.08
CA TRP A 51 -0.91 -2.21 0.27
C TRP A 51 -2.03 -3.23 0.43
N GLN A 52 -2.98 -3.28 -0.52
CA GLN A 52 -4.10 -4.22 -0.48
C GLN A 52 -3.63 -5.67 -0.53
N GLU A 53 -2.66 -5.98 -1.37
CA GLU A 53 -2.09 -7.33 -1.50
C GLU A 53 -1.42 -7.77 -0.20
N MET A 54 -0.61 -6.90 0.41
CA MET A 54 0.00 -7.18 1.72
C MET A 54 -1.05 -7.43 2.81
N ILE A 55 -2.09 -6.61 2.89
CA ILE A 55 -3.16 -6.77 3.90
C ILE A 55 -3.98 -8.04 3.64
N ALA A 56 -4.21 -8.40 2.38
CA ALA A 56 -4.89 -9.63 2.01
C ALA A 56 -4.09 -10.88 2.43
N ASP A 57 -2.77 -10.90 2.16
CA ASP A 57 -1.88 -11.97 2.61
C ASP A 57 -1.88 -12.12 4.15
N ASP A 58 -1.93 -10.99 4.86
CA ASP A 58 -1.99 -10.97 6.31
C ASP A 58 -3.35 -11.44 6.88
N ASP A 59 -4.45 -11.07 6.23
CA ASP A 59 -5.78 -11.58 6.55
C ASP A 59 -5.88 -13.09 6.32
N GLU A 60 -5.30 -13.59 5.22
CA GLU A 60 -5.25 -15.01 4.90
C GLU A 60 -4.41 -15.79 5.92
N LYS A 61 -3.26 -15.25 6.34
CA LYS A 61 -2.47 -15.80 7.46
C LYS A 61 -3.32 -15.97 8.72
N HIS A 62 -4.06 -14.94 9.13
CA HIS A 62 -4.94 -15.03 10.30
C HIS A 62 -6.07 -16.04 10.10
N ALA A 63 -6.58 -16.21 8.87
CA ALA A 63 -7.57 -17.23 8.56
C ALA A 63 -6.99 -18.64 8.70
N PHE A 64 -5.76 -18.89 8.23
CA PHE A 64 -5.06 -20.16 8.43
C PHE A 64 -4.80 -20.46 9.91
N MET A 65 -4.40 -19.46 10.71
CA MET A 65 -4.28 -19.63 12.17
C MET A 65 -5.58 -20.10 12.82
N LYS A 66 -6.72 -19.48 12.45
CA LYS A 66 -8.04 -19.89 12.96
C LYS A 66 -8.40 -21.30 12.47
N ARG A 67 -8.12 -21.60 11.20
CA ARG A 67 -8.40 -22.90 10.60
C ARG A 67 -7.59 -24.01 11.27
N LEU A 68 -6.33 -23.76 11.62
CA LEU A 68 -5.48 -24.71 12.34
C LEU A 68 -6.08 -25.10 13.69
N LEU A 69 -6.55 -24.10 14.46
CA LEU A 69 -7.23 -24.36 15.72
C LEU A 69 -8.53 -25.16 15.55
N LEU A 70 -9.31 -24.85 14.51
CA LEU A 70 -10.53 -25.60 14.19
C LEU A 70 -10.21 -27.06 13.84
N GLU A 71 -9.12 -27.30 13.12
CA GLU A 71 -8.66 -28.64 12.76
C GLU A 71 -8.23 -29.41 14.01
N VAL A 72 -7.49 -28.78 14.93
CA VAL A 72 -7.16 -29.38 16.23
C VAL A 72 -8.44 -29.74 17.00
N ALA A 73 -9.41 -28.82 17.06
CA ALA A 73 -10.67 -29.06 17.74
C ALA A 73 -11.51 -30.20 17.12
N TYR A 74 -11.41 -30.38 15.79
CA TYR A 74 -12.14 -31.42 15.06
C TYR A 74 -11.74 -32.84 15.48
N THR A 75 -10.52 -33.04 15.98
CA THR A 75 -10.06 -34.34 16.51
C THR A 75 -10.82 -34.78 17.77
N GLY A 76 -11.49 -33.84 18.46
CA GLY A 76 -12.19 -34.10 19.73
C GLY A 76 -11.27 -34.24 20.94
N ASN A 77 -9.95 -34.11 20.79
CA ASN A 77 -8.96 -34.26 21.86
C ASN A 77 -8.17 -32.96 22.11
N PHE A 78 -8.85 -31.89 22.54
CA PHE A 78 -8.24 -30.58 22.74
C PHE A 78 -8.64 -29.94 24.07
N ASP A 79 -7.78 -29.07 24.61
CA ASP A 79 -8.13 -28.23 25.75
C ASP A 79 -9.01 -27.04 25.30
N SER A 80 -10.25 -26.99 25.79
CA SER A 80 -11.22 -25.96 25.41
C SER A 80 -10.84 -24.56 25.89
N ALA A 81 -10.17 -24.43 27.04
CA ALA A 81 -9.74 -23.15 27.56
C ALA A 81 -8.56 -22.60 26.74
N GLU A 82 -7.59 -23.46 26.41
CA GLU A 82 -6.44 -23.11 25.57
C GLU A 82 -6.87 -22.72 24.15
N TYR A 83 -7.77 -23.52 23.52
CA TYR A 83 -8.35 -23.19 22.21
C TYR A 83 -9.01 -21.79 22.21
N LYS A 84 -9.84 -21.48 23.22
CA LYS A 84 -10.50 -20.17 23.33
C LYS A 84 -9.48 -19.04 23.53
N ALA A 85 -8.44 -19.28 24.32
CA ALA A 85 -7.37 -18.31 24.53
C ALA A 85 -6.63 -17.99 23.22
N TYR A 86 -6.28 -19.00 22.41
CA TYR A 86 -5.64 -18.77 21.11
C TYR A 86 -6.56 -18.08 20.11
N MET A 87 -7.84 -18.47 20.02
CA MET A 87 -8.81 -17.78 19.17
C MET A 87 -8.93 -16.28 19.51
N GLN A 88 -8.93 -15.96 20.81
CA GLN A 88 -8.93 -14.58 21.28
C GLN A 88 -7.63 -13.84 20.93
N LYS A 89 -6.46 -14.48 21.09
CA LYS A 89 -5.17 -13.90 20.69
C LYS A 89 -5.13 -13.58 19.19
N ILE A 90 -5.64 -14.46 18.33
CA ILE A 90 -5.71 -14.20 16.88
C ILE A 90 -6.60 -12.99 16.59
N LYS A 91 -7.75 -12.87 17.26
CA LYS A 91 -8.60 -11.68 17.13
C LYS A 91 -7.85 -10.41 17.54
N THR A 92 -7.17 -10.46 18.69
CA THR A 92 -6.39 -9.32 19.19
C THR A 92 -5.25 -8.92 18.25
N LEU A 93 -4.56 -9.88 17.61
CA LEU A 93 -3.57 -9.55 16.58
C LEU A 93 -4.17 -8.72 15.44
N GLN A 94 -5.33 -9.14 14.94
CA GLN A 94 -6.01 -8.42 13.85
C GLN A 94 -6.37 -6.99 14.26
N ASP A 95 -6.79 -6.78 15.52
CA ASP A 95 -7.12 -5.46 16.06
C ASP A 95 -5.86 -4.58 16.28
N MET A 96 -4.69 -5.18 16.51
CA MET A 96 -3.41 -4.48 16.72
C MET A 96 -2.73 -4.05 15.42
N ARG A 97 -3.16 -4.59 14.27
CA ARG A 97 -2.48 -4.37 12.99
C ARG A 97 -2.39 -2.90 12.64
N TYR A 98 -1.21 -2.49 12.17
CA TYR A 98 -0.96 -1.14 11.71
C TYR A 98 -1.83 -0.76 10.49
N THR A 99 -1.97 0.54 10.23
CA THR A 99 -2.64 1.07 9.03
C THR A 99 -1.63 1.78 8.14
N GLN A 100 -1.98 2.04 6.87
CA GLN A 100 -1.06 2.65 5.91
C GLN A 100 -0.51 3.99 6.42
N LEU A 101 -1.38 4.83 6.99
CA LEU A 101 -0.96 6.11 7.56
C LEU A 101 -0.31 5.95 8.94
N GLY A 102 -0.55 4.83 9.62
CA GLY A 102 -0.02 4.48 10.92
C GLY A 102 1.42 3.96 10.90
N LEU A 103 2.01 3.67 9.73
CA LEU A 103 3.40 3.20 9.63
C LEU A 103 4.43 4.21 10.15
N VAL A 104 4.02 5.45 10.44
CA VAL A 104 4.86 6.42 11.18
C VAL A 104 5.19 5.97 12.61
N ASP A 105 4.39 5.08 13.20
CA ASP A 105 4.61 4.49 14.52
C ASP A 105 5.38 3.16 14.36
N SER A 106 6.71 3.25 14.34
CA SER A 106 7.58 2.06 14.25
C SER A 106 7.36 1.09 15.42
N ASP A 107 7.15 1.60 16.63
CA ASP A 107 6.89 0.76 17.80
C ASP A 107 5.60 -0.06 17.62
N GLY A 108 4.60 0.51 16.94
CA GLY A 108 3.38 -0.19 16.55
C GLY A 108 3.63 -1.38 15.64
N ILE A 109 4.51 -1.20 14.64
CA ILE A 109 4.91 -2.26 13.71
C ILE A 109 5.65 -3.37 14.47
N ASP A 110 6.66 -3.00 15.27
CA ASP A 110 7.48 -3.96 16.02
C ASP A 110 6.65 -4.78 17.02
N ARG A 111 5.70 -4.13 17.70
CA ARG A 111 4.76 -4.81 18.61
C ARG A 111 3.90 -5.82 17.86
N TYR A 112 3.36 -5.45 16.70
CA TYR A 112 2.53 -6.34 15.89
C TYR A 112 3.34 -7.54 15.35
N ASP A 113 4.56 -7.29 14.85
CA ASP A 113 5.44 -8.31 14.29
C ASP A 113 5.90 -9.30 15.37
N SER A 114 6.31 -8.79 16.53
CA SER A 114 6.69 -9.61 17.68
C SER A 114 5.54 -10.49 18.18
N ALA A 115 4.33 -9.92 18.23
CA ALA A 115 3.14 -10.65 18.66
C ALA A 115 2.73 -11.73 17.64
N THR A 116 2.82 -11.42 16.35
CA THR A 116 2.58 -12.38 15.26
C THR A 116 3.57 -13.54 15.31
N LEU A 117 4.86 -13.25 15.37
CA LEU A 117 5.91 -14.28 15.44
C LEU A 117 5.71 -15.19 16.66
N THR A 118 5.42 -14.59 17.81
CA THR A 118 5.17 -15.33 19.05
C THR A 118 3.95 -16.23 18.92
N LEU A 119 2.84 -15.72 18.37
CA LEU A 119 1.62 -16.51 18.23
C LEU A 119 1.76 -17.61 17.18
N THR A 120 2.40 -17.35 16.04
CA THR A 120 2.70 -18.39 15.04
C THR A 120 3.45 -19.54 15.69
N ARG A 121 4.53 -19.26 16.42
CA ARG A 121 5.30 -20.30 17.12
C ARG A 121 4.44 -21.09 18.11
N GLN A 122 3.64 -20.41 18.93
CA GLN A 122 2.73 -21.05 19.89
C GLN A 122 1.72 -21.98 19.20
N LEU A 123 1.14 -21.54 18.08
CA LEU A 123 0.17 -22.33 17.34
C LEU A 123 0.80 -23.54 16.65
N THR A 124 2.01 -23.38 16.10
CA THR A 124 2.79 -24.50 15.55
C THR A 124 3.09 -25.53 16.62
N GLU A 125 3.63 -25.11 17.78
CA GLU A 125 3.91 -26.01 18.90
C GLU A 125 2.64 -26.71 19.42
N TYR A 126 1.53 -25.98 19.49
CA TYR A 126 0.24 -26.53 19.90
C TYR A 126 -0.28 -27.60 18.93
N ALA A 127 -0.15 -27.37 17.62
CA ALA A 127 -0.56 -28.34 16.61
C ALA A 127 0.38 -29.56 16.55
N GLU A 128 1.69 -29.34 16.49
CA GLU A 128 2.70 -30.41 16.40
C GLU A 128 2.73 -31.29 17.66
N GLY A 129 2.44 -30.71 18.83
CA GLY A 129 2.30 -31.44 20.09
C GLY A 129 1.02 -32.27 20.20
N HIS A 130 0.07 -32.14 19.26
CA HIS A 130 -1.19 -32.84 19.31
C HIS A 130 -1.02 -34.34 19.02
N PRO A 131 -1.62 -35.27 19.81
CA PRO A 131 -1.42 -36.72 19.65
C PRO A 131 -1.81 -37.28 18.28
N GLU A 132 -2.66 -36.57 17.54
CA GLU A 132 -3.13 -36.99 16.22
C GLU A 132 -2.53 -36.16 15.06
N TYR A 133 -1.53 -35.31 15.32
CA TYR A 133 -0.93 -34.43 14.30
C TYR A 133 -0.56 -35.18 13.00
N GLU A 134 0.12 -36.32 13.11
CA GLU A 134 0.53 -37.15 11.97
C GLU A 134 -0.64 -37.80 11.20
N LYS A 135 -1.82 -37.90 11.80
CA LYS A 135 -3.02 -38.47 11.16
C LYS A 135 -3.83 -37.42 10.40
N PHE A 136 -3.74 -36.17 10.82
CA PHE A 136 -4.51 -35.05 10.25
C PHE A 136 -3.57 -34.15 9.44
N GLY A 137 -3.27 -34.57 8.20
CA GLY A 137 -2.31 -33.89 7.32
C GLY A 137 -2.59 -32.39 7.08
N LEU A 138 -3.85 -31.97 7.18
CA LEU A 138 -4.23 -30.56 7.05
C LEU A 138 -3.60 -29.68 8.14
N MET A 139 -3.33 -30.20 9.35
CA MET A 139 -2.64 -29.42 10.38
C MET A 139 -1.24 -29.00 9.92
N LYS A 140 -0.52 -29.93 9.28
CA LYS A 140 0.82 -29.67 8.74
C LYS A 140 0.77 -28.70 7.58
N GLU A 141 -0.15 -28.88 6.63
CA GLU A 141 -0.34 -27.96 5.50
C GLU A 141 -0.62 -26.53 5.99
N LEU A 142 -1.48 -26.36 7.00
CA LEU A 142 -1.79 -25.05 7.56
C LEU A 142 -0.60 -24.41 8.29
N VAL A 143 0.24 -25.20 8.97
CA VAL A 143 1.49 -24.70 9.56
C VAL A 143 2.45 -24.20 8.47
N GLU A 144 2.58 -24.96 7.38
CA GLU A 144 3.40 -24.57 6.23
C GLU A 144 2.87 -23.30 5.56
N ASP A 145 1.55 -23.19 5.35
CA ASP A 145 0.89 -22.03 4.77
C ASP A 145 1.04 -20.76 5.62
N ILE A 146 0.89 -20.87 6.95
CA ILE A 146 1.13 -19.76 7.89
C ILE A 146 2.56 -19.24 7.75
N ASN A 147 3.54 -20.15 7.68
CA ASN A 147 4.95 -19.79 7.54
C ASN A 147 5.26 -19.19 6.16
N ALA A 148 4.66 -19.71 5.09
CA ALA A 148 4.78 -19.14 3.76
C ALA A 148 4.24 -17.70 3.72
N LYS A 149 3.08 -17.44 4.34
CA LYS A 149 2.51 -16.09 4.43
C LYS A 149 3.37 -15.12 5.24
N ASN A 150 4.01 -15.57 6.31
CA ASN A 150 4.98 -14.75 7.05
C ASN A 150 6.10 -14.23 6.12
N GLY A 151 6.63 -15.10 5.25
CA GLY A 151 7.64 -14.71 4.26
C GLY A 151 7.09 -13.77 3.18
N MET A 152 5.89 -14.06 2.65
CA MET A 152 5.26 -13.22 1.62
C MET A 152 4.98 -11.80 2.12
N ILE A 153 4.48 -11.64 3.35
CA ILE A 153 4.22 -10.30 3.92
C ILE A 153 5.48 -9.45 3.94
N LEU A 154 6.64 -10.01 4.31
CA LEU A 154 7.91 -9.27 4.30
C LEU A 154 8.30 -8.83 2.89
N LEU A 155 8.11 -9.69 1.89
CA LEU A 155 8.33 -9.32 0.49
C LEU A 155 7.37 -8.21 0.03
N GLN A 156 6.09 -8.30 0.38
CA GLN A 156 5.10 -7.28 0.03
C GLN A 156 5.40 -5.92 0.66
N ARG A 157 5.98 -5.88 1.87
CA ARG A 157 6.46 -4.63 2.49
C ARG A 157 7.55 -3.97 1.65
N VAL A 158 8.49 -4.75 1.12
CA VAL A 158 9.54 -4.24 0.23
C VAL A 158 8.93 -3.66 -1.05
N HIS A 159 7.96 -4.34 -1.65
CA HIS A 159 7.25 -3.83 -2.83
C HIS A 159 6.49 -2.53 -2.53
N TYR A 160 5.75 -2.49 -1.42
CA TYR A 160 5.05 -1.30 -0.96
C TYR A 160 6.02 -0.13 -0.77
N ASP A 161 7.15 -0.34 -0.08
CA ASP A 161 8.15 0.69 0.16
C ASP A 161 8.75 1.21 -1.15
N GLY A 162 9.03 0.33 -2.11
CA GLY A 162 9.47 0.71 -3.45
C GLY A 162 8.51 1.69 -4.13
N PHE A 163 7.23 1.33 -4.22
CA PHE A 163 6.22 2.19 -4.85
C PHE A 163 6.01 3.50 -4.09
N VAL A 164 6.05 3.48 -2.76
CA VAL A 164 5.91 4.69 -1.94
C VAL A 164 7.10 5.62 -2.13
N LYS A 165 8.33 5.09 -2.20
CA LYS A 165 9.54 5.88 -2.46
C LYS A 165 9.46 6.56 -3.83
N ASP A 166 9.11 5.82 -4.88
CA ASP A 166 8.97 6.36 -6.24
C ASP A 166 7.92 7.48 -6.29
N ARG A 167 6.76 7.23 -5.69
CA ARG A 167 5.68 8.22 -5.58
C ARG A 167 6.12 9.46 -4.80
N ASN A 168 6.73 9.28 -3.63
CA ASN A 168 7.16 10.39 -2.78
C ASN A 168 8.24 11.23 -3.46
N ALA A 169 9.17 10.60 -4.19
CA ALA A 169 10.19 11.27 -4.99
C ALA A 169 9.56 12.04 -6.17
N PHE A 170 8.58 11.46 -6.85
CA PHE A 170 7.85 12.12 -7.94
C PHE A 170 7.12 13.38 -7.46
N ILE A 171 6.43 13.30 -6.33
CA ILE A 171 5.74 14.46 -5.73
C ILE A 171 6.74 15.57 -5.40
N GLU A 172 7.88 15.23 -4.80
CA GLU A 172 8.92 16.21 -4.46
C GLU A 172 9.49 16.89 -5.72
N ALA A 173 9.84 16.10 -6.73
CA ALA A 173 10.46 16.59 -7.97
C ALA A 173 9.51 17.47 -8.80
N ASN A 174 8.19 17.29 -8.67
CA ASN A 174 7.18 17.99 -9.48
C ASN A 174 6.28 18.90 -8.64
N ARG A 175 6.66 19.20 -7.40
CA ARG A 175 5.80 19.88 -6.42
C ARG A 175 5.21 21.19 -6.92
N ASP A 176 5.99 21.99 -7.63
CA ASP A 176 5.56 23.31 -8.16
C ASP A 176 4.60 23.20 -9.35
N LEU A 177 4.58 22.04 -10.01
CA LEU A 177 3.76 21.76 -11.19
C LEU A 177 2.48 21.01 -10.84
N LEU A 178 2.42 20.38 -9.67
CA LEU A 178 1.26 19.68 -9.15
C LEU A 178 0.36 20.65 -8.39
N ASP A 179 -0.93 20.68 -8.71
CA ASP A 179 -1.89 21.52 -7.98
C ASP A 179 -2.14 20.96 -6.56
N PRO A 180 -1.72 21.66 -5.48
CA PRO A 180 -1.92 21.20 -4.11
C PRO A 180 -3.38 21.24 -3.67
N LYS A 181 -4.25 21.96 -4.38
CA LYS A 181 -5.68 22.03 -4.10
C LYS A 181 -6.45 20.87 -4.73
N ASN A 182 -5.80 20.10 -5.61
CA ASN A 182 -6.43 18.95 -6.23
C ASN A 182 -6.40 17.74 -5.29
N ALA A 183 -7.40 17.68 -4.41
CA ALA A 183 -7.57 16.63 -3.40
C ALA A 183 -7.62 15.20 -4.01
N ARG A 184 -7.94 15.07 -5.30
CA ARG A 184 -8.01 13.78 -6.01
C ARG A 184 -6.68 13.03 -6.00
N TYR A 185 -5.56 13.74 -6.04
CA TYR A 185 -4.25 13.12 -6.24
C TYR A 185 -3.42 12.97 -4.96
N GLY A 186 -3.83 13.63 -3.87
CA GLY A 186 -3.26 13.50 -2.53
C GLY A 186 -1.74 13.73 -2.48
N LEU A 187 -1.26 14.97 -2.36
CA LEU A 187 0.18 15.27 -2.38
C LEU A 187 0.94 14.94 -1.08
N LYS A 188 0.29 14.34 -0.08
CA LYS A 188 0.94 13.98 1.17
C LYS A 188 1.91 12.81 0.93
N LYS A 189 3.11 12.90 1.50
CA LYS A 189 4.05 11.78 1.54
C LYS A 189 3.45 10.63 2.36
N LEU A 190 3.55 9.42 1.82
CA LEU A 190 3.14 8.22 2.52
C LEU A 190 4.33 7.66 3.31
N PRO A 191 4.08 7.08 4.49
CA PRO A 191 5.12 6.42 5.26
C PRO A 191 5.50 5.06 4.65
N ILE A 192 6.69 4.59 5.01
CA ILE A 192 7.30 3.32 4.60
C ILE A 192 7.57 2.44 5.82
N PHE A 193 7.85 1.16 5.62
CA PHE A 193 8.24 0.23 6.68
C PHE A 193 9.71 0.37 7.08
N GLU A 194 10.58 0.67 6.12
CA GLU A 194 11.99 0.90 6.42
C GLU A 194 12.21 2.01 7.45
N LEU A 195 13.09 1.74 8.43
CA LEU A 195 13.54 2.77 9.35
C LEU A 195 14.33 3.84 8.58
N PRO A 196 14.14 5.14 8.88
CA PRO A 196 14.98 6.18 8.33
C PRO A 196 16.44 5.91 8.72
N SER A 197 17.32 5.93 7.70
CA SER A 197 18.77 5.79 7.87
C SER A 197 19.44 7.08 8.31
#